data_AF-D4D8W0-F1
#
_entry.id   AF-D4D8W0-F1
#
_cell.length_a   1.000
_cell.length_b   1.000
_cell.length_c   1.000
_cell.angle_alpha   90.00
_cell.angle_beta   90.00
_cell.angle_gamma   90.00
#
_symmetry.space_group_name_H-M   'P 1'
#
loop_
_entity.id
_entity.type
_entity.pdbx_description
1 polymer ?
#
loop_
_entity_poly.entity_id
_entity_poly.type
_entity_poly.pdbx_seq_one_letter_code
_entity_poly.pdbx_strand_id
1 'polypeptide(L)'
;METLDTDALRSVLRSLCDRHPEIASEVMHTAPRPSVSAALQVLNNYQSTLQSSFPLGGNPSSDYAYNRVRQHLTNLLEALNDFTPHFLPPNESQPSTSLSYLDGATDIIHQLPRWTTPQHNLEKYAAYEEMSKAWCLVIREAAKRGGGIQLQYGGWDQKLAKHNETAGGKLQDAVNELNQSLGWIGGNVGNPCNSNAGSSQGDMSSIRQQLMSGTYGAGLPLKVGPW
;
A
#
# COMPACT_ATOMS: atom_id res chain seq x y z
N MET A 1 1.12 28.79 30.61
CA MET A 1 1.39 27.69 29.65
C MET A 1 2.35 26.64 30.21
N GLU A 2 3.21 26.94 31.19
CA GLU A 2 4.13 25.96 31.80
C GLU A 2 3.49 24.92 32.75
N THR A 3 2.22 25.08 33.12
CA THR A 3 1.49 24.13 33.98
C THR A 3 0.50 23.25 33.22
N LEU A 4 0.38 23.42 31.89
CA LEU A 4 -0.50 22.58 31.09
C LEU A 4 0.25 21.32 30.69
N ASP A 5 -0.28 20.17 31.10
CA ASP A 5 0.15 18.88 30.57
C ASP A 5 -0.15 18.80 29.06
N THR A 6 0.60 17.94 28.38
CA THR A 6 0.52 17.66 26.94
C THR A 6 -0.90 17.38 26.45
N ASP A 7 -1.73 16.68 27.22
CA ASP A 7 -3.13 16.42 26.88
C ASP A 7 -4.01 17.67 27.00
N ALA A 8 -3.78 18.52 28.01
CA ALA A 8 -4.48 19.80 28.13
C ALA A 8 -4.09 20.74 26.98
N LEU A 9 -2.82 20.74 26.58
CA LEU A 9 -2.31 21.53 25.46
C LEU A 9 -2.92 21.07 24.13
N ARG A 10 -3.00 19.75 23.89
CA ARG A 10 -3.71 19.17 22.73
C ARG A 10 -5.19 19.53 22.71
N SER A 11 -5.88 19.46 23.86
CA SER A 11 -7.29 19.82 23.95
C SER A 11 -7.54 21.29 23.64
N VAL A 12 -6.68 22.19 24.16
CA VAL A 12 -6.77 23.62 23.87
C VAL A 12 -6.50 23.88 22.40
N LEU A 13 -5.46 23.26 21.83
CA LEU A 13 -5.09 23.45 20.43
C LEU A 13 -6.17 22.93 19.47
N ARG A 14 -6.78 21.78 19.77
CA ARG A 14 -7.92 21.23 19.01
C ARG A 14 -9.12 22.18 19.05
N SER A 15 -9.47 22.69 20.23
CA SER A 15 -10.57 23.66 20.38
C SER A 15 -10.28 25.00 19.70
N LEU A 16 -9.02 25.39 19.57
CA LEU A 16 -8.58 26.59 18.87
C LEU A 16 -8.65 26.40 17.34
N CYS A 17 -8.26 25.22 16.85
CA CYS A 17 -8.41 24.83 15.44
C CYS A 17 -9.89 24.75 15.02
N ASP A 18 -10.77 24.24 15.88
CA ASP A 18 -12.21 24.18 15.61
C ASP A 18 -12.87 25.56 15.51
N ARG A 19 -12.36 26.55 16.27
CA ARG A 19 -12.87 27.93 16.23
C ARG A 19 -12.25 28.79 15.13
N HIS A 20 -11.00 28.49 14.74
CA HIS A 20 -10.23 29.26 13.78
C HIS A 20 -9.56 28.32 12.76
N PRO A 21 -10.25 27.96 11.67
CA PRO A 21 -9.70 27.07 10.64
C PRO A 21 -8.45 27.64 9.94
N GLU A 22 -8.27 28.97 9.95
CA GLU A 22 -7.04 29.63 9.51
C GLU A 22 -5.81 29.22 10.33
N ILE A 23 -5.96 29.08 11.65
CA ILE A 23 -4.89 28.66 12.56
C ILE A 23 -4.61 27.18 12.40
N ALA A 24 -5.62 26.36 12.09
CA ALA A 24 -5.43 24.95 11.78
C ALA A 24 -4.50 24.76 10.55
N SER A 25 -4.66 25.60 9.52
CA SER A 25 -3.80 25.60 8.33
C SER A 25 -2.35 26.02 8.66
N GLU A 26 -2.19 27.04 9.51
CA GLU A 26 -0.88 27.53 9.95
C GLU A 26 -0.16 26.51 10.86
N VAL A 27 -0.90 25.86 11.78
CA VAL A 27 -0.40 24.75 12.60
C VAL A 27 0.01 23.58 11.73
N MET A 28 -0.77 23.21 10.72
CA MET A 28 -0.40 22.13 9.78
C MET A 28 0.85 22.48 8.96
N HIS A 29 1.06 23.75 8.61
CA HIS A 29 2.26 24.22 7.89
C HIS A 29 3.51 24.32 8.77
N THR A 30 3.33 24.59 10.07
CA THR A 30 4.43 24.73 11.04
C THR A 30 4.77 23.42 11.73
N ALA A 31 3.83 22.48 11.81
CA ALA A 31 4.06 21.16 12.34
C ALA A 31 5.00 20.38 11.40
N PRO A 32 6.08 19.79 11.92
CA PRO A 32 6.94 18.92 11.12
C PRO A 32 6.11 17.75 10.61
N ARG A 33 6.26 17.40 9.33
CA ARG A 33 5.65 16.21 8.74
C ARG A 33 5.95 14.99 9.63
N PRO A 34 4.97 14.15 9.95
CA PRO A 34 5.21 12.96 10.75
C PRO A 34 6.18 12.06 10.01
N SER A 35 7.34 11.78 10.60
CA SER A 35 8.27 10.80 10.05
C SER A 35 7.70 9.40 10.23
N VAL A 36 8.08 8.48 9.34
CA VAL A 36 7.66 7.07 9.42
C VAL A 36 8.01 6.48 10.79
N SER A 37 9.22 6.76 11.30
CA SER A 37 9.66 6.27 12.60
C SER A 37 8.82 6.81 13.76
N ALA A 38 8.47 8.10 13.75
CA ALA A 38 7.62 8.68 14.78
C ALA A 38 6.20 8.10 14.76
N ALA A 39 5.60 7.94 13.56
CA ALA A 39 4.27 7.35 13.43
C ALA A 39 4.25 5.89 13.92
N LEU A 40 5.23 5.08 13.48
CA LEU A 40 5.36 3.69 13.93
C LEU A 40 5.62 3.60 15.44
N GLN A 41 6.40 4.51 16.02
CA GLN A 41 6.63 4.55 17.47
C GLN A 41 5.33 4.80 18.24
N VAL A 42 4.49 5.73 17.78
CA VAL A 42 3.17 5.99 18.38
C VAL A 42 2.28 4.75 18.29
N LEU A 43 2.23 4.09 17.12
CA LEU A 43 1.44 2.86 16.94
C LEU A 43 1.96 1.71 17.83
N ASN A 44 3.27 1.57 17.99
CA ASN A 44 3.87 0.60 18.92
C ASN A 44 3.53 0.88 20.39
N ASN A 45 3.41 2.16 20.78
CA ASN A 45 2.96 2.51 22.13
C ASN A 45 1.50 2.11 22.36
N TYR A 46 0.61 2.34 21.39
CA TYR A 46 -0.78 1.86 21.44
C TYR A 46 -0.84 0.34 21.54
N GLN A 47 -0.02 -0.35 20.76
CA GLN A 47 0.08 -1.80 20.81
C GLN A 47 0.60 -2.30 22.17
N SER A 48 1.63 -1.67 22.74
CA SER A 48 2.16 -2.03 24.06
C SER A 48 1.11 -1.82 25.15
N THR A 49 0.30 -0.76 25.03
CA THR A 49 -0.85 -0.50 25.91
C THR A 49 -1.92 -1.57 25.75
N LEU A 50 -2.20 -2.02 24.53
CA LEU A 50 -3.09 -3.15 24.26
C LEU A 50 -2.56 -4.44 24.90
N GLN A 51 -1.26 -4.72 24.79
CA GLN A 51 -0.68 -5.94 25.38
C GLN A 51 -0.71 -5.92 26.91
N SER A 52 -0.38 -4.78 27.53
CA SER A 52 -0.47 -4.62 28.99
C SER A 52 -1.92 -4.58 29.50
N SER A 53 -2.87 -4.38 28.59
CA SER A 53 -4.29 -4.43 28.90
C SER A 53 -4.85 -5.84 29.06
N PHE A 54 -4.09 -6.90 28.75
CA PHE A 54 -4.61 -8.25 28.95
C PHE A 54 -4.78 -8.59 30.45
N PRO A 55 -5.86 -9.30 30.83
CA PRO A 55 -6.02 -9.78 32.19
C PRO A 55 -4.91 -10.79 32.55
N LEU A 56 -4.40 -10.71 33.79
CA LEU A 56 -3.42 -11.66 34.31
C LEU A 56 -4.12 -12.99 34.62
N GLY A 57 -3.97 -13.97 33.72
CA GLY A 57 -4.53 -15.31 33.85
C GLY A 57 -5.81 -15.54 33.05
N GLY A 58 -6.12 -16.81 32.79
CA GLY A 58 -7.22 -17.22 31.92
C GLY A 58 -6.84 -17.31 30.43
N ASN A 59 -7.82 -17.59 29.57
CA ASN A 59 -7.60 -17.70 28.14
C ASN A 59 -7.56 -16.29 27.51
N PRO A 60 -6.42 -15.85 26.92
CA PRO A 60 -6.29 -14.53 26.31
C PRO A 60 -7.16 -14.37 25.06
N SER A 61 -7.69 -15.45 24.48
CA SER A 61 -8.59 -15.42 23.33
C SER A 61 -10.08 -15.42 23.70
N SER A 62 -10.41 -15.39 25.00
CA SER A 62 -11.79 -15.41 25.50
C SER A 62 -12.53 -14.09 25.28
N ASP A 63 -13.86 -14.13 25.32
CA ASP A 63 -14.72 -12.93 25.23
C ASP A 63 -14.47 -11.96 26.39
N TYR A 64 -14.13 -12.47 27.58
CA TYR A 64 -13.76 -11.64 28.72
C TYR A 64 -12.51 -10.81 28.43
N ALA A 65 -11.45 -11.45 27.91
CA ALA A 65 -10.22 -10.77 27.52
C ALA A 65 -10.48 -9.75 26.40
N TYR A 66 -11.32 -10.09 25.41
CA TYR A 66 -11.73 -9.16 24.36
C TYR A 66 -12.37 -7.90 24.93
N ASN A 67 -13.40 -8.04 25.77
CA ASN A 67 -14.11 -6.88 26.33
C ASN A 67 -13.19 -5.96 27.14
N ARG A 68 -12.15 -6.50 27.79
CA ARG A 68 -11.14 -5.72 28.54
C ARG A 68 -10.27 -4.89 27.60
N VAL A 69 -9.79 -5.49 26.51
CA VAL A 69 -8.84 -4.83 25.60
C VAL A 69 -9.51 -4.07 24.45
N ARG A 70 -10.82 -4.24 24.27
CA ARG A 70 -11.59 -3.69 23.14
C ARG A 70 -11.33 -2.20 22.92
N GLN A 71 -11.37 -1.38 23.97
CA GLN A 71 -11.12 0.05 23.82
C GLN A 71 -9.70 0.33 23.29
N HIS A 72 -8.69 -0.38 23.80
CA HIS A 72 -7.32 -0.21 23.35
C HIS A 72 -7.10 -0.72 21.92
N LEU A 73 -7.82 -1.79 21.53
CA LEU A 73 -7.86 -2.27 20.15
C LEU A 73 -8.47 -1.24 19.21
N THR A 74 -9.63 -0.67 19.56
CA THR A 74 -10.27 0.38 18.78
C THR A 74 -9.35 1.60 18.63
N ASN A 75 -8.74 2.08 19.71
CA ASN A 75 -7.82 3.21 19.66
C ASN A 75 -6.61 2.96 18.74
N LEU A 76 -6.06 1.74 18.76
CA LEU A 76 -4.94 1.37 17.87
C LEU A 76 -5.38 1.36 16.40
N LEU A 77 -6.55 0.80 16.09
CA LEU A 77 -7.07 0.75 14.72
C LEU A 77 -7.46 2.13 14.20
N GLU A 78 -8.03 2.98 15.05
CA GLU A 78 -8.34 4.38 14.73
C GLU A 78 -7.06 5.16 14.43
N ALA A 79 -6.04 5.05 15.28
CA ALA A 79 -4.73 5.67 15.03
C ALA A 79 -4.11 5.17 13.71
N LEU A 80 -4.25 3.88 13.40
CA LEU A 80 -3.78 3.32 12.14
C LEU A 80 -4.53 3.93 10.94
N ASN A 81 -5.85 4.11 11.05
CA ASN A 81 -6.67 4.77 10.04
C ASN A 81 -6.28 6.25 9.86
N ASP A 82 -5.97 6.96 10.94
CA ASP A 82 -5.55 8.36 10.90
C ASP A 82 -4.18 8.53 10.24
N PHE A 83 -3.19 7.71 10.59
CA PHE A 83 -1.83 7.85 10.07
C PHE A 83 -1.69 7.35 8.63
N THR A 84 -2.41 6.30 8.24
CA THR A 84 -2.20 5.64 6.94
C THR A 84 -2.36 6.59 5.74
N PRO A 85 -3.42 7.41 5.61
CA PRO A 85 -3.60 8.35 4.50
C PRO A 85 -2.46 9.37 4.34
N HIS A 86 -1.74 9.70 5.42
CA HIS A 86 -0.62 10.64 5.36
C HIS A 86 0.57 10.07 4.57
N PHE A 87 0.72 8.74 4.57
CA PHE A 87 1.78 8.01 3.88
C PHE A 87 1.31 7.43 2.54
N LEU A 88 0.07 7.70 2.12
CA LEU A 88 -0.44 7.26 0.82
C LEU A 88 -0.41 8.39 -0.22
N PRO A 89 -0.31 8.05 -1.52
CA PRO A 89 -0.57 9.00 -2.59
C PRO A 89 -1.98 9.60 -2.47
N PRO A 90 -2.16 10.92 -2.65
CA PRO A 90 -1.20 11.90 -3.15
C PRO A 90 -0.33 12.61 -2.09
N ASN A 91 -0.54 12.35 -0.79
CA ASN A 91 0.09 13.10 0.30
C ASN A 91 1.60 12.80 0.43
N GLU A 92 1.95 11.52 0.26
CA GLU A 92 3.33 11.06 0.15
C GLU A 92 3.67 10.76 -1.32
N SER A 93 4.77 11.34 -1.78
CA SER A 93 5.21 11.29 -3.16
C SER A 93 6.30 10.23 -3.39
N GLN A 94 7.00 9.84 -2.32
CA GLN A 94 8.11 8.90 -2.35
C GLN A 94 7.63 7.48 -2.00
N PRO A 95 7.60 6.54 -2.96
CA PRO A 95 7.07 5.20 -2.72
C PRO A 95 7.83 4.41 -1.65
N SER A 96 9.15 4.57 -1.54
CA SER A 96 9.95 3.89 -0.52
C SER A 96 9.52 4.24 0.91
N THR A 97 9.09 5.49 1.12
CA THR A 97 8.61 5.99 2.43
C THR A 97 7.25 5.37 2.76
N SER A 98 6.33 5.38 1.78
CA SER A 98 5.03 4.72 1.89
C SER A 98 5.17 3.23 2.18
N LEU A 99 6.00 2.51 1.42
CA LEU A 99 6.22 1.07 1.60
C LEU A 99 6.84 0.75 2.97
N SER A 100 7.78 1.58 3.44
CA SER A 100 8.37 1.40 4.78
C SER A 100 7.37 1.61 5.91
N TYR A 101 6.44 2.55 5.77
CA TYR A 101 5.33 2.70 6.71
C TYR A 101 4.38 1.50 6.66
N LEU A 102 3.99 1.05 5.47
CA LEU A 102 3.08 -0.07 5.30
C LEU A 102 3.66 -1.38 5.84
N ASP A 103 4.96 -1.63 5.68
CA ASP A 103 5.71 -2.75 6.28
C ASP A 103 5.50 -2.78 7.81
N GLY A 104 5.86 -1.67 8.48
CA GLY A 104 5.71 -1.55 9.93
C GLY A 104 4.25 -1.59 10.40
N ALA A 105 3.32 -0.97 9.68
CA ALA A 105 1.91 -0.99 10.01
C ALA A 105 1.31 -2.39 9.86
N THR A 106 1.71 -3.14 8.83
CA THR A 106 1.27 -4.53 8.61
C THR A 106 1.81 -5.45 9.70
N ASP A 107 3.06 -5.26 10.15
CA ASP A 107 3.63 -5.99 11.29
C ASP A 107 2.84 -5.78 12.59
N ILE A 108 2.33 -4.57 12.83
CA ILE A 108 1.48 -4.28 13.99
C ILE A 108 0.15 -5.03 13.88
N ILE A 109 -0.47 -5.07 12.69
CA ILE A 109 -1.70 -5.84 12.44
C ILE A 109 -1.46 -7.35 12.65
N HIS A 110 -0.30 -7.87 12.22
CA HIS A 110 0.07 -9.27 12.44
C HIS A 110 0.01 -9.67 13.92
N GLN A 111 0.55 -8.80 14.77
CA GLN A 111 0.64 -8.99 16.22
C GLN A 111 -0.68 -8.81 16.98
N LEU A 112 -1.76 -8.40 16.31
CA LEU A 112 -3.09 -8.34 16.94
C LEU A 112 -3.54 -9.74 17.43
N PRO A 113 -4.24 -9.84 18.57
CA PRO A 113 -4.74 -11.11 19.07
C PRO A 113 -5.72 -11.76 18.11
N ARG A 114 -5.78 -13.11 18.14
CA ARG A 114 -6.86 -13.88 17.52
C ARG A 114 -7.80 -14.37 18.62
N TRP A 115 -9.07 -14.10 18.44
CA TRP A 115 -10.13 -14.40 19.40
C TRP A 115 -10.80 -15.74 19.06
N THR A 116 -11.30 -16.44 20.08
CA THR A 116 -12.06 -17.68 19.88
C THR A 116 -13.38 -17.39 19.17
N THR A 117 -14.03 -16.29 19.52
CA THR A 117 -15.27 -15.84 18.88
C THR A 117 -14.95 -15.20 17.52
N PRO A 118 -15.47 -15.74 16.40
CA PRO A 118 -15.13 -15.25 15.06
C PRO A 118 -15.48 -13.78 14.82
N GLN A 119 -16.57 -13.28 15.43
CA GLN A 119 -17.04 -11.91 15.28
C GLN A 119 -16.01 -10.87 15.74
N HIS A 120 -15.24 -11.17 16.79
CA HIS A 120 -14.19 -10.28 17.31
C HIS A 120 -12.97 -10.20 16.40
N ASN A 121 -12.79 -11.17 15.49
CA ASN A 121 -11.71 -11.14 14.50
C ASN A 121 -12.05 -10.31 13.26
N LEU A 122 -13.31 -9.87 13.09
CA LEU A 122 -13.73 -9.07 11.94
C LEU A 122 -12.96 -7.76 11.84
N GLU A 123 -12.68 -7.10 12.96
CA GLU A 123 -11.91 -5.85 13.00
C GLU A 123 -10.48 -6.07 12.47
N LYS A 124 -9.84 -7.17 12.89
CA LYS A 124 -8.52 -7.56 12.37
C LYS A 124 -8.56 -7.86 10.87
N TYR A 125 -9.60 -8.53 10.39
CA TYR A 125 -9.75 -8.80 8.95
C TYR A 125 -9.99 -7.51 8.16
N ALA A 126 -10.85 -6.61 8.64
CA ALA A 126 -11.07 -5.31 8.01
C ALA A 126 -9.76 -4.50 7.92
N ALA A 127 -8.94 -4.51 8.98
CA ALA A 127 -7.63 -3.87 8.96
C ALA A 127 -6.70 -4.45 7.88
N TYR A 128 -6.69 -5.77 7.67
CA TYR A 128 -5.93 -6.38 6.56
C TYR A 128 -6.45 -5.96 5.19
N GLU A 129 -7.76 -5.91 5.00
CA GLU A 129 -8.36 -5.49 3.72
C GLU A 129 -7.99 -4.04 3.39
N GLU A 130 -8.08 -3.12 4.37
CA GLU A 130 -7.66 -1.72 4.18
C GLU A 130 -6.15 -1.62 3.92
N MET A 131 -5.34 -2.39 4.63
CA MET A 131 -3.89 -2.44 4.38
C MET A 131 -3.58 -2.99 2.98
N SER A 132 -4.28 -4.03 2.53
CA SER A 132 -4.14 -4.59 1.18
C SER A 132 -4.42 -3.53 0.10
N LYS A 133 -5.51 -2.78 0.23
CA LYS A 133 -5.83 -1.65 -0.67
C LYS A 133 -4.73 -0.59 -0.66
N ALA A 134 -4.24 -0.22 0.52
CA ALA A 134 -3.16 0.74 0.69
C ALA A 134 -1.87 0.29 -0.03
N TRP A 135 -1.48 -0.97 0.13
CA TRP A 135 -0.36 -1.58 -0.61
C TRP A 135 -0.58 -1.49 -2.12
N CYS A 136 -1.75 -1.90 -2.62
CA CYS A 136 -2.07 -1.83 -4.05
C CYS A 136 -1.92 -0.40 -4.61
N LEU A 137 -2.41 0.61 -3.88
CA LEU A 137 -2.31 2.01 -4.30
C LEU A 137 -0.85 2.47 -4.41
N VAL A 138 -0.03 2.18 -3.40
CA VAL A 138 1.39 2.56 -3.39
C VAL A 138 2.17 1.84 -4.50
N ILE A 139 1.92 0.55 -4.69
CA ILE A 139 2.58 -0.25 -5.74
C ILE A 139 2.25 0.32 -7.13
N ARG A 140 0.98 0.62 -7.40
CA ARG A 140 0.56 1.21 -8.68
C ARG A 140 1.21 2.57 -8.92
N GLU A 141 1.33 3.40 -7.90
CA GLU A 141 1.99 4.71 -8.03
C GLU A 141 3.50 4.58 -8.24
N ALA A 142 4.15 3.64 -7.54
CA ALA A 142 5.56 3.33 -7.71
C ALA A 142 5.88 2.82 -9.13
N ALA A 143 5.00 1.98 -9.67
CA ALA A 143 5.12 1.46 -11.03
C ALA A 143 5.10 2.61 -12.06
N LYS A 144 4.23 3.61 -11.86
CA LYS A 144 4.11 4.78 -12.76
C LYS A 144 5.31 5.72 -12.68
N ARG A 145 5.81 6.04 -11.49
CA ARG A 145 6.80 7.12 -11.28
C ARG A 145 8.25 6.75 -11.57
N GLY A 146 8.58 5.46 -11.66
CA GLY A 146 9.97 5.02 -11.86
C GLY A 146 10.09 3.73 -12.65
N GLY A 147 9.08 3.38 -13.46
CA GLY A 147 9.02 2.10 -14.16
C GLY A 147 9.17 0.91 -13.20
N GLY A 148 8.71 1.05 -11.96
CA GLY A 148 8.82 0.07 -10.88
C GLY A 148 10.24 -0.36 -10.48
N ILE A 149 11.30 0.31 -10.95
CA ILE A 149 12.70 0.03 -10.60
C ILE A 149 12.89 0.08 -9.08
N GLN A 150 12.25 1.03 -8.39
CA GLN A 150 12.29 1.16 -6.93
C GLN A 150 11.69 -0.05 -6.19
N LEU A 151 10.77 -0.79 -6.83
CA LEU A 151 10.17 -2.00 -6.26
C LEU A 151 11.15 -3.19 -6.32
N GLN A 152 11.99 -3.26 -7.37
CA GLN A 152 12.96 -4.35 -7.56
C GLN A 152 14.13 -4.30 -6.59
N TYR A 153 14.69 -3.11 -6.33
CA TYR A 153 15.88 -3.01 -5.46
C TYR A 153 15.56 -3.02 -3.96
N GLY A 154 14.28 -2.88 -3.58
CA GLY A 154 13.86 -2.79 -2.18
C GLY A 154 13.53 -4.13 -1.50
N GLY A 155 13.55 -5.25 -2.23
CA GLY A 155 13.14 -6.56 -1.69
C GLY A 155 11.69 -6.60 -1.20
N TRP A 156 10.85 -5.72 -1.76
CA TRP A 156 9.45 -5.56 -1.35
C TRP A 156 8.59 -6.76 -1.75
N ASP A 157 9.02 -7.52 -2.76
CA ASP A 157 8.42 -8.79 -3.17
C ASP A 157 8.53 -9.84 -2.07
N GLN A 158 9.73 -10.05 -1.52
CA GLN A 158 9.94 -11.02 -0.45
C GLN A 158 9.20 -10.60 0.83
N LYS A 159 9.24 -9.31 1.18
CA LYS A 159 8.55 -8.78 2.36
C LYS A 159 7.03 -8.94 2.22
N LEU A 160 6.46 -8.52 1.10
CA LEU A 160 5.02 -8.60 0.88
C LEU A 160 4.53 -10.06 0.79
N ALA A 161 5.32 -10.95 0.18
CA ALA A 161 5.02 -12.39 0.18
C ALA A 161 4.97 -12.95 1.61
N LYS A 162 5.94 -12.59 2.46
CA LYS A 162 5.97 -12.99 3.88
C LYS A 162 4.76 -12.43 4.66
N HIS A 163 4.39 -11.17 4.42
CA HIS A 163 3.20 -10.59 5.03
C HIS A 163 1.93 -11.32 4.60
N ASN A 164 1.82 -11.67 3.32
CA ASN A 164 0.66 -12.39 2.80
C ASN A 164 0.52 -13.80 3.39
N GLU A 165 1.63 -14.52 3.54
CA GLU A 165 1.65 -15.81 4.23
C GLU A 165 1.18 -15.67 5.69
N THR A 166 1.70 -14.67 6.40
CA THR A 166 1.32 -14.38 7.80
C THR A 166 -0.14 -13.96 7.94
N ALA A 167 -0.66 -13.23 6.95
CA ALA A 167 -2.05 -12.79 6.88
C ALA A 167 -3.03 -13.89 6.43
N GLY A 168 -2.53 -15.04 5.98
CA GLY A 168 -3.35 -16.14 5.48
C GLY A 168 -4.02 -15.84 4.13
N GLY A 169 -3.32 -15.13 3.23
CA GLY A 169 -3.80 -14.81 1.88
C GLY A 169 -4.58 -13.50 1.75
N LYS A 170 -4.71 -12.72 2.83
CA LYS A 170 -5.46 -11.45 2.82
C LYS A 170 -4.78 -10.31 2.05
N LEU A 171 -3.48 -10.45 1.76
CA LEU A 171 -2.70 -9.47 1.01
C LEU A 171 -2.43 -9.96 -0.42
N GLN A 172 -3.15 -10.99 -0.88
CA GLN A 172 -2.90 -11.62 -2.18
C GLN A 172 -3.11 -10.62 -3.33
N ASP A 173 -4.06 -9.70 -3.20
CA ASP A 173 -4.30 -8.67 -4.21
C ASP A 173 -3.08 -7.76 -4.37
N ALA A 174 -2.47 -7.34 -3.26
CA ALA A 174 -1.24 -6.55 -3.29
C ALA A 174 -0.06 -7.33 -3.90
N VAL A 175 0.06 -8.63 -3.58
CA VAL A 175 1.09 -9.50 -4.19
C VAL A 175 0.87 -9.63 -5.70
N ASN A 176 -0.38 -9.78 -6.14
CA ASN A 176 -0.72 -9.86 -7.56
C ASN A 176 -0.41 -8.56 -8.28
N GLU A 177 -0.75 -7.40 -7.71
CA GLU A 177 -0.42 -6.08 -8.23
C GLU A 177 1.10 -5.86 -8.32
N LEU A 178 1.85 -6.31 -7.31
CA LEU A 178 3.31 -6.25 -7.34
C LEU A 178 3.87 -7.09 -8.48
N ASN A 179 3.44 -8.35 -8.61
CA ASN A 179 3.90 -9.23 -9.70
C ASN A 179 3.56 -8.69 -11.08
N GLN A 180 2.37 -8.10 -11.26
CA GLN A 180 1.98 -7.44 -12.51
C GLN A 180 2.88 -6.23 -12.79
N SER A 181 3.14 -5.41 -11.78
CA SER A 181 4.00 -4.24 -11.90
C SER A 181 5.44 -4.60 -12.25
N LEU A 182 5.97 -5.70 -11.68
CA LEU A 182 7.31 -6.22 -11.95
C LEU A 182 7.43 -6.94 -13.30
N GLY A 183 6.38 -7.66 -13.72
CA GLY A 183 6.32 -8.33 -15.01
C GLY A 183 6.38 -7.36 -16.19
N TRP A 184 5.83 -6.15 -16.03
CA TRP A 184 5.99 -5.06 -16.99
C TRP A 184 7.44 -4.58 -17.13
N ILE A 185 8.23 -4.66 -16.05
CA ILE A 185 9.66 -4.29 -16.03
C ILE A 185 10.52 -5.39 -16.66
N GLY A 186 10.20 -6.65 -16.37
CA GLY A 186 10.87 -7.81 -16.97
C GLY A 186 10.68 -7.89 -18.49
N GLY A 187 9.57 -7.37 -19.01
CA GLY A 187 9.31 -7.28 -20.45
C GLY A 187 10.01 -6.12 -21.17
N ASN A 188 10.63 -5.17 -20.46
CA ASN A 188 11.19 -3.95 -21.07
C ASN A 188 12.72 -3.81 -20.94
N VAL A 189 13.40 -4.69 -20.20
CA VAL A 189 14.88 -4.68 -20.04
C VAL A 189 15.56 -5.92 -20.65
N GLY A 190 14.80 -6.86 -21.19
CA GLY A 190 15.34 -7.95 -21.99
C GLY A 190 14.29 -8.47 -22.94
N ASN A 191 14.59 -8.41 -24.25
CA ASN A 191 13.84 -8.97 -25.37
C ASN A 191 12.69 -8.10 -25.95
N PRO A 192 12.86 -7.46 -27.12
CA PRO A 192 11.76 -6.83 -27.87
C PRO A 192 10.88 -7.87 -28.60
N CYS A 193 10.81 -9.10 -28.11
CA CYS A 193 9.91 -10.11 -28.64
C CYS A 193 9.35 -10.95 -27.50
N ASN A 194 8.09 -10.65 -27.15
CA ASN A 194 7.00 -11.62 -26.97
C ASN A 194 6.03 -11.17 -25.85
N SER A 195 5.16 -10.21 -26.16
CA SER A 195 3.89 -10.04 -25.43
C SER A 195 2.75 -10.08 -26.44
N ASN A 196 2.28 -11.30 -26.67
CA ASN A 196 1.07 -11.59 -27.41
C ASN A 196 -0.14 -11.18 -26.55
N ALA A 197 -0.62 -9.96 -26.75
CA ALA A 197 -1.94 -9.50 -26.32
C ALA A 197 -2.51 -8.68 -27.49
N GLY A 198 -3.42 -9.30 -28.23
CA GLY A 198 -3.86 -8.83 -29.54
C GLY A 198 -4.63 -7.51 -29.49
N SER A 199 -4.28 -6.63 -30.43
CA SER A 199 -5.20 -5.93 -31.33
C SER A 199 -4.40 -5.03 -32.29
N SER A 200 -4.68 -5.18 -33.60
CA SER A 200 -4.38 -4.23 -34.69
C SER A 200 -2.92 -3.86 -35.03
N GLN A 201 -2.06 -4.80 -35.45
CA GLN A 201 -0.78 -4.43 -36.09
C GLN A 201 -0.25 -5.48 -37.08
N GLY A 202 -1.07 -5.86 -38.07
CA GLY A 202 -0.72 -6.84 -39.11
C GLY A 202 0.05 -6.28 -40.32
N ASP A 203 0.06 -4.97 -40.53
CA ASP A 203 0.47 -4.42 -41.83
C ASP A 203 1.91 -3.88 -41.87
N MET A 204 2.45 -3.32 -40.78
CA MET A 204 3.77 -2.66 -40.85
C MET A 204 4.95 -3.64 -40.81
N SER A 205 4.82 -4.74 -40.07
CA SER A 205 5.88 -5.75 -39.91
C SER A 205 6.01 -6.66 -41.14
N SER A 206 4.87 -6.98 -41.77
CA SER A 206 4.78 -7.78 -43.00
C SER A 206 5.34 -7.03 -44.20
N ILE A 207 5.00 -5.75 -44.37
CA ILE A 207 5.56 -4.89 -45.43
C ILE A 207 7.09 -4.77 -45.29
N ARG A 208 7.59 -4.59 -44.07
CA ARG A 208 9.03 -4.43 -43.84
C ARG A 208 9.81 -5.73 -44.13
N GLN A 209 9.24 -6.89 -43.80
CA GLN A 209 9.82 -8.20 -44.15
C GLN A 209 9.77 -8.49 -45.65
N GLN A 210 8.70 -8.09 -46.34
CA GLN A 210 8.59 -8.23 -47.80
C GLN A 210 9.57 -7.32 -48.56
N LEU A 211 9.84 -6.12 -48.05
CA LEU A 211 10.86 -5.22 -48.59
C LEU A 211 12.28 -5.78 -48.37
N MET A 212 12.57 -6.31 -47.17
CA MET A 212 13.89 -6.90 -46.88
C MET A 212 14.17 -8.20 -47.63
N SER A 213 13.14 -8.98 -47.95
CA SER A 213 13.26 -10.22 -48.74
C SER A 213 13.14 -9.98 -50.25
N GLY A 214 13.00 -8.73 -50.71
CA GLY A 214 12.92 -8.38 -52.12
C GLY A 214 11.67 -8.93 -52.84
N THR A 215 10.66 -9.40 -52.12
CA THR A 215 9.43 -10.00 -52.67
C THR A 215 8.25 -9.04 -52.70
N TYR A 216 8.43 -7.79 -52.27
CA TYR A 216 7.41 -6.76 -52.34
C TYR A 216 6.99 -6.49 -53.79
N GLY A 217 5.74 -6.83 -54.14
CA GLY A 217 5.19 -6.66 -55.49
C GLY A 217 5.28 -7.88 -56.41
N ALA A 218 5.81 -9.02 -55.97
CA ALA A 218 5.92 -10.25 -56.78
C ALA A 218 4.57 -10.96 -57.07
N GLY A 219 3.47 -10.50 -56.46
CA GLY A 219 2.14 -11.12 -56.57
C GLY A 219 1.03 -10.20 -57.09
N LEU A 220 1.34 -8.99 -57.56
CA LEU A 220 0.34 -8.11 -58.15
C LEU A 220 0.14 -8.49 -59.63
N PRO A 221 -1.06 -8.93 -60.05
CA PRO A 221 -1.32 -9.18 -61.47
C PRO A 221 -1.24 -7.87 -62.24
N LEU A 222 -0.19 -7.72 -63.06
CA LEU A 222 -0.04 -6.63 -64.02
C LEU A 222 -1.16 -6.77 -65.07
N LYS A 223 -2.25 -6.04 -64.87
CA LYS A 223 -3.31 -5.89 -65.86
C LYS A 223 -2.83 -4.88 -66.92
N VAL A 224 -2.17 -5.38 -67.96
CA VAL A 224 -1.92 -4.60 -69.18
C VAL A 224 -3.22 -4.49 -69.97
N GLY A 225 -3.76 -3.27 -70.11
CA GLY A 225 -4.85 -2.93 -71.02
C GLY A 225 -4.29 -2.42 -72.35
N PRO A 226 -4.98 -2.63 -73.49
CA PRO A 226 -4.44 -2.35 -74.81
C PRO A 226 -4.55 -0.86 -75.18
N TRP A 227 -3.43 -0.36 -75.73
CA TRP A 227 -3.17 0.82 -76.58
C TRP A 227 -4.10 2.03 -76.47
#